data_AF-A0A1J1IKA2-F1
#
_entry.id   AF-A0A1J1IKA2-F1
#
_cell.length_a   1.000
_cell.length_b   1.000
_cell.length_c   1.000
_cell.angle_alpha   90.00
_cell.angle_beta   90.00
_cell.angle_gamma   90.00
#
_symmetry.space_group_name_H-M   'P 1'
#
loop_
_entity.id
_entity.type
_entity.pdbx_description
1 polymer ?
#
loop_
_entity_poly.entity_id
_entity_poly.type
_entity_poly.pdbx_seq_one_letter_code
_entity_poly.pdbx_strand_id
1 'polypeptide(L)' 'MFDCQLETYDVGQHENKQINGNDVRQRKCTERQYQCKSGECIHIRYTCDGEFDCSDNSDEDPKQCFNKDRLHTE' A
#
# COMPACT_ATOMS: atom_id res chain seq x y z
N MET A 1 -21.30 22.11 -15.00
CA MET A 1 -20.67 21.68 -13.74
C MET A 1 -19.76 20.52 -14.06
N PHE A 2 -18.57 20.86 -14.56
CA PHE A 2 -17.43 19.97 -14.76
C PHE A 2 -16.22 20.85 -14.48
N ASP A 3 -15.42 20.51 -13.48
CA ASP A 3 -14.03 20.94 -13.45
C ASP A 3 -13.20 19.97 -12.61
N CYS A 4 -12.40 19.16 -13.30
CA CYS A 4 -11.23 18.46 -12.80
C CYS A 4 -10.03 19.04 -13.55
N GLN A 5 -9.66 20.28 -13.24
CA GLN A 5 -8.41 20.86 -13.72
C GLN A 5 -7.29 20.51 -12.74
N LEU A 6 -6.56 19.47 -13.12
CA LEU A 6 -5.12 19.23 -12.95
C LEU A 6 -4.34 20.21 -12.06
N GLU A 7 -3.86 19.75 -10.91
CA GLU A 7 -2.61 20.23 -10.32
C GLU A 7 -1.70 19.03 -10.01
N THR A 8 -0.66 18.92 -10.84
CA THR A 8 0.68 18.36 -10.60
C THR A 8 0.84 16.97 -9.95
N TYR A 9 1.47 16.07 -10.71
CA TYR A 9 2.27 14.93 -10.25
C TYR A 9 2.98 15.24 -8.91
N ASP A 10 2.57 14.59 -7.83
CA ASP A 10 3.25 14.65 -6.54
C ASP A 10 4.28 13.52 -6.46
N VAL A 11 5.49 13.77 -6.98
CA VAL A 11 6.68 12.96 -6.67
C VAL A 11 7.20 13.42 -5.31
N GLY A 12 6.46 13.07 -4.25
CA GLY A 12 6.80 13.40 -2.87
C GLY A 12 7.61 12.29 -2.21
N GLN A 13 8.93 12.47 -2.14
CA GLN A 13 9.76 11.85 -1.11
C GLN A 13 9.27 12.34 0.26
N HIS A 14 8.39 11.61 0.91
CA HIS A 14 8.06 11.91 2.31
C HIS A 14 9.07 11.20 3.21
N GLU A 15 10.25 11.81 3.36
CA GLU A 15 11.11 11.57 4.51
C GLU A 15 10.31 11.90 5.78
N ASN A 16 9.84 10.89 6.51
CA ASN A 16 9.28 11.10 7.84
C ASN A 16 10.22 10.56 8.91
N LYS A 17 11.26 11.36 9.16
CA LYS A 17 11.97 11.39 10.44
C LYS A 17 11.08 12.09 11.47
N GLN A 18 10.46 11.33 12.38
CA GLN A 18 10.21 11.82 13.74
C GLN A 18 9.89 10.70 14.74
N ILE A 19 10.95 10.29 15.43
CA ILE A 19 10.93 9.84 16.82
C ILE A 19 10.42 10.98 17.70
N ASN A 20 9.19 10.88 18.24
CA ASN A 20 8.79 11.36 19.58
C ASN A 20 7.27 11.18 19.80
N GLY A 21 6.91 10.16 20.59
CA GLY A 21 5.76 10.18 21.50
C GLY A 21 4.34 10.17 20.92
N ASN A 22 3.76 8.96 20.88
CA ASN A 22 2.32 8.68 21.07
C ASN A 22 1.36 8.72 19.84
N ASP A 23 1.67 7.94 18.80
CA ASP A 23 0.68 7.51 17.79
C ASP A 23 0.43 5.97 17.89
N VAL A 24 -0.80 5.59 18.18
CA VAL A 24 -1.23 4.22 18.54
C VAL A 24 -1.60 3.39 17.30
N ARG A 25 -0.94 3.61 16.16
CA ARG A 25 -0.91 2.65 15.04
C ARG A 25 0.46 2.67 14.37
N GLN A 26 1.47 2.22 15.10
CA GLN A 26 2.77 1.89 14.52
C GLN A 26 2.57 0.88 13.39
N ARG A 27 2.57 1.36 12.14
CA ARG A 27 2.80 0.51 10.98
C ARG A 27 4.20 -0.06 11.18
N LYS A 28 4.26 -1.33 11.62
CA LYS A 28 5.52 -2.03 11.91
C LYS A 28 6.32 -2.33 10.63
N CYS A 29 5.72 -2.10 9.47
CA CYS A 29 6.31 -2.32 8.16
C CYS A 29 7.05 -1.06 7.68
N THR A 30 8.11 -1.26 6.91
CA THR A 30 8.83 -0.16 6.25
C THR A 30 7.94 0.51 5.19
N GLU A 31 8.32 1.71 4.74
CA GLU A 31 7.57 2.48 3.74
C GLU A 31 7.32 1.73 2.41
N ARG A 32 8.16 0.74 2.08
CA ARG A 32 8.03 -0.09 0.88
C ARG A 32 7.35 -1.44 1.12
N GLN A 33 6.77 -1.61 2.31
CA GLN A 33 6.08 -2.83 2.70
C GLN A 33 4.60 -2.57 2.96
N TYR A 34 3.79 -3.54 2.57
CA TYR A 34 2.38 -3.62 2.91
C TYR A 34 2.20 -4.45 4.17
N GLN A 35 1.34 -3.96 5.09
CA GLN A 35 0.99 -4.69 6.29
C GLN A 35 -0.26 -5.52 6.04
N CYS A 36 -0.10 -6.84 6.00
CA CYS A 36 -1.20 -7.80 5.98
C CYS A 36 -2.11 -7.59 7.19
N LYS A 37 -3.39 -8.02 7.13
CA LYS A 37 -4.27 -7.97 8.31
C LYS A 37 -3.81 -8.96 9.40
N SER A 38 -3.06 -10.00 9.01
CA SER A 38 -2.29 -10.88 9.92
C SER A 38 -1.25 -10.12 10.74
N GLY A 39 -0.83 -8.94 10.28
CA GLY A 39 0.24 -8.13 10.85
C GLY A 39 1.62 -8.38 10.23
N GLU A 40 1.71 -9.29 9.25
CA GLU A 40 2.93 -9.52 8.47
C GLU A 40 3.25 -8.35 7.53
N CYS A 41 4.52 -8.24 7.15
CA CYS A 41 5.01 -7.20 6.26
C CYS A 41 5.57 -7.83 4.99
N ILE A 42 4.84 -7.69 3.88
CA ILE A 42 5.29 -8.12 2.56
C ILE A 42 5.72 -6.91 1.73
N HIS A 43 6.48 -7.13 0.66
CA HIS A 43 6.87 -6.04 -0.24
C HIS A 43 5.63 -5.50 -0.96
N ILE A 44 5.52 -4.18 -1.16
CA ILE A 44 4.34 -3.56 -1.82
C ILE A 44 4.07 -4.07 -3.25
N ARG A 45 5.05 -4.76 -3.87
CA ARG A 45 4.91 -5.36 -5.20
C ARG A 45 4.06 -6.63 -5.17
N TYR A 46 4.04 -7.32 -4.03
CA TYR A 46 3.27 -8.53 -3.73
C TYR A 46 1.86 -8.19 -3.27
N THR A 47 1.31 -7.06 -3.73
CA THR A 47 -0.06 -6.69 -3.38
C THR A 47 -0.85 -6.58 -4.65
N CYS A 48 -1.95 -7.33 -4.74
CA CYS A 48 -2.70 -7.48 -5.97
C CYS A 48 -1.86 -8.00 -7.12
N ASP A 49 -0.98 -8.94 -6.84
CA ASP A 49 -0.13 -9.57 -7.84
C ASP A 49 -0.65 -10.97 -8.22
N GLY A 50 -1.78 -11.40 -7.64
CA GLY A 50 -2.41 -12.68 -7.98
C GLY A 50 -1.76 -13.88 -7.31
N GLU A 51 -0.72 -13.70 -6.50
CA GLU A 51 -0.21 -14.69 -5.57
C GLU A 51 -0.60 -14.33 -4.13
N PHE A 52 -0.73 -15.34 -3.28
CA PHE A 52 -1.04 -15.12 -1.86
C PHE A 52 0.25 -15.10 -1.05
N ASP A 53 0.82 -13.92 -0.87
CA ASP A 53 2.03 -13.69 -0.10
C ASP A 53 1.74 -13.46 1.40
N CYS A 54 0.58 -12.91 1.74
CA CYS A 54 0.15 -12.84 3.15
C CYS A 54 -0.36 -14.20 3.65
N SER A 55 -0.06 -14.57 4.90
CA SER A 55 -0.60 -15.79 5.52
C SER A 55 -2.13 -15.78 5.67
N ASP A 56 -2.75 -14.59 5.60
CA ASP A 56 -4.20 -14.39 5.62
C ASP A 56 -4.79 -13.97 4.27
N ASN A 57 -3.98 -14.01 3.20
CA ASN A 57 -4.38 -13.69 1.83
C ASN A 57 -4.95 -12.26 1.68
N SER A 58 -4.64 -11.37 2.62
CA SER A 58 -5.23 -10.02 2.67
C SER A 58 -4.64 -9.04 1.65
N ASP A 59 -3.46 -9.33 1.14
CA ASP A 59 -2.81 -8.74 -0.02
C ASP A 59 -3.61 -8.87 -1.31
N GLU A 60 -4.38 -9.94 -1.44
CA GLU A 60 -5.23 -10.24 -2.61
C GLU A 60 -6.73 -10.07 -2.30
N ASP A 61 -7.10 -9.41 -1.20
CA ASP A 61 -8.51 -9.16 -0.90
C ASP A 61 -9.13 -8.33 -2.03
N PRO A 62 -10.17 -8.82 -2.73
CA PRO A 62 -10.82 -8.08 -3.81
C PRO A 62 -11.32 -6.71 -3.35
N LYS A 63 -11.60 -6.57 -2.04
CA LYS A 63 -12.01 -5.30 -1.42
C LYS A 63 -10.89 -4.30 -1.20
N GLN A 64 -9.64 -4.75 -1.24
CA GLN A 64 -8.46 -3.91 -1.19
C GLN A 64 -7.88 -3.72 -2.60
N CYS A 65 -8.25 -4.62 -3.52
CA CYS A 65 -7.72 -4.71 -4.87
C CYS A 65 -8.54 -3.99 -5.96
N PHE A 66 -9.36 -3.01 -5.59
CA PHE A 66 -10.37 -2.42 -6.46
C PHE A 66 -9.87 -1.58 -7.66
N ASN A 67 -8.55 -1.47 -7.89
CA ASN A 67 -7.99 -0.65 -8.99
C ASN A 67 -6.63 -1.15 -9.51
N LYS A 68 -6.30 -2.43 -9.35
CA LYS A 68 -5.00 -2.98 -9.78
C LYS A 68 -5.09 -3.76 -11.11
N ASP A 69 -5.96 -3.31 -12.01
CA ASP A 69 -6.22 -3.90 -13.35
C ASP A 69 -5.03 -3.87 -14.33
N ARG A 70 -3.76 -3.86 -13.91
CA ARG A 70 -2.67 -3.76 -14.90
C ARG A 70 -1.26 -4.21 -14.53
N LEU A 71 -1.06 -5.25 -13.71
CA LEU A 71 0.31 -5.76 -13.47
C LEU A 71 0.51 -7.27 -13.65
N HIS A 72 -0.43 -7.99 -14.28
CA HIS A 72 -0.21 -9.36 -14.75
C HIS A 72 -0.69 -9.54 -16.18
N THR A 73 0.00 -8.90 -17.13
CA THR A 73 0.00 -9.38 -18.51
C THR A 73 1.42 -9.27 -19.04
N GLU A 74 1.90 -10.43 -19.50
CA GLU A 74 3.18 -10.77 -20.15
C GLU A 74 4.26 -11.37 -19.25
#